data_AF-A0A3P3XV58-F1
#
_entry.id   AF-A0A3P3XV58-F1
#
_cell.length_a   1.000
_cell.length_b   1.000
_cell.length_c   1.000
_cell.angle_alpha   90.00
_cell.angle_beta   90.00
_cell.angle_gamma   90.00
#
_symmetry.space_group_name_H-M   'P 1'
#
loop_
_entity.id
_entity.type
_entity.pdbx_description
1 polymer ?
#
loop_
_entity_poly.entity_id
_entity_poly.type
_entity_poly.pdbx_seq_one_letter_code
_entity_poly.pdbx_strand_id
1 'polypeptide(L)'
;MCPDETLLTAYVDDEVPSPWKERIEMHLGQCERCRSRVAQYRALRSALRVADAIDDSHLQEAAQRIQASLDSRMMELSRAPHRKSAFERYPIFYMPGSKRISVPLPVLAASLLLFVFFAGLAFGFFGLHKNASQAFVLSTKLPADTSANIESLVSTLSQTDPSMFVTIKAPENISQPLPNTPPVYVIYNTADQKPTVMAVPAQGEAK
;
A
#
# COMPACT_ATOMS: atom_id res chain seq x y z
N MET A 1 -12.89 -41.40 8.04
CA MET A 1 -13.59 -40.15 7.69
C MET A 1 -12.98 -39.61 6.40
N CYS A 2 -13.79 -39.15 5.44
CA CYS A 2 -13.26 -38.57 4.21
C CYS A 2 -12.88 -37.10 4.45
N PRO A 3 -11.80 -36.60 3.83
CA PRO A 3 -11.47 -35.18 3.84
C PRO A 3 -12.57 -34.37 3.15
N ASP A 4 -12.67 -33.10 3.54
CA ASP A 4 -13.60 -32.15 2.92
C ASP A 4 -13.23 -31.86 1.46
N GLU A 5 -14.20 -31.41 0.68
CA GLU A 5 -14.04 -31.07 -0.73
C GLU A 5 -13.02 -29.94 -0.93
N THR A 6 -13.06 -28.92 -0.08
CA THR A 6 -12.10 -27.80 -0.12
C THR A 6 -10.65 -28.26 0.05
N LEU A 7 -10.43 -29.26 0.91
CA LEU A 7 -9.11 -29.82 1.17
C LEU A 7 -8.64 -30.69 -0.01
N LEU A 8 -9.56 -31.38 -0.68
CA LEU A 8 -9.25 -32.17 -1.88
C LEU A 8 -8.91 -31.28 -3.08
N THR A 9 -9.59 -30.15 -3.26
CA THR A 9 -9.26 -29.19 -4.32
C THR A 9 -7.92 -28.51 -4.05
N ALA A 10 -7.66 -28.05 -2.82
CA ALA A 10 -6.36 -27.50 -2.44
C ALA A 10 -5.21 -28.51 -2.65
N TYR A 11 -5.46 -29.81 -2.39
CA TYR A 11 -4.48 -30.86 -2.67
C TYR A 11 -4.21 -31.02 -4.18
N VAL A 12 -5.24 -30.90 -5.03
CA VAL A 12 -5.09 -30.97 -6.50
C VAL A 12 -4.30 -29.78 -7.06
N ASP A 13 -4.38 -28.62 -6.39
CA ASP A 13 -3.66 -27.39 -6.74
C ASP A 13 -2.27 -27.29 -6.07
N ASP A 14 -1.82 -28.34 -5.38
CA ASP A 14 -0.53 -28.41 -4.68
C ASP A 14 -0.36 -27.39 -3.52
N GLU A 15 -1.47 -26.88 -2.96
CA GLU A 15 -1.47 -25.87 -1.90
C GLU A 15 -1.43 -26.47 -0.48
N VAL A 16 -1.54 -27.80 -0.35
CA VAL A 16 -1.53 -28.47 0.96
C VAL A 16 -0.08 -28.76 1.40
N PRO A 17 0.40 -28.15 2.50
CA PRO A 17 1.75 -28.39 3.00
C PRO A 17 1.90 -29.75 3.72
N SER A 18 3.14 -30.21 3.87
CA SER A 18 3.45 -31.30 4.80
C SER A 18 3.15 -30.89 6.24
N PRO A 19 2.68 -31.79 7.11
CA PRO A 19 2.50 -33.25 6.92
C PRO A 19 1.11 -33.64 6.36
N TRP A 20 0.24 -32.67 6.10
CA TRP A 20 -1.15 -32.94 5.70
C TRP A 20 -1.24 -33.58 4.33
N LYS A 21 -0.33 -33.21 3.42
CA LYS A 21 -0.20 -33.83 2.09
C LYS A 21 -0.03 -35.36 2.19
N GLU A 22 0.89 -35.82 3.03
CA GLU A 22 1.18 -37.24 3.23
C GLU A 22 -0.03 -37.99 3.82
N ARG A 23 -0.76 -37.37 4.75
CA ARG A 23 -2.00 -37.95 5.30
C ARG A 23 -3.08 -38.10 4.24
N ILE A 24 -3.22 -37.13 3.35
CA ILE A 24 -4.16 -37.19 2.22
C ILE A 24 -3.74 -38.29 1.25
N GLU A 25 -2.45 -38.39 0.90
CA GLU A 25 -1.93 -39.43 0.02
C GLU A 25 -2.17 -40.84 0.57
N MET A 26 -1.92 -41.04 1.86
CA MET A 26 -2.26 -42.29 2.54
C MET A 26 -3.77 -42.58 2.50
N HIS A 27 -4.61 -41.56 2.72
CA HIS A 27 -6.07 -41.71 2.60
C HIS A 27 -6.51 -42.06 1.18
N LEU A 28 -5.92 -41.44 0.15
CA LEU A 28 -6.19 -41.73 -1.26
C LEU A 28 -5.74 -43.15 -1.64
N GLY A 29 -4.76 -43.72 -0.95
CA GLY A 29 -4.37 -45.12 -1.05
C GLY A 29 -5.45 -46.09 -0.55
N GLN A 30 -6.26 -45.67 0.42
CA GLN A 30 -7.25 -46.52 1.09
C GLN A 30 -8.71 -46.26 0.67
N CYS A 31 -9.02 -45.09 0.09
CA CYS A 31 -10.39 -44.67 -0.21
C CYS A 31 -10.60 -44.43 -1.72
N GLU A 32 -11.31 -45.36 -2.37
CA GLU A 32 -11.62 -45.29 -3.81
C GLU A 32 -12.47 -44.07 -4.18
N ARG A 33 -13.43 -43.69 -3.32
CA ARG A 33 -14.30 -42.53 -3.54
C ARG A 33 -13.50 -41.23 -3.64
N CYS A 34 -12.55 -41.01 -2.72
CA CYS A 34 -11.72 -39.80 -2.73
C CYS A 34 -10.73 -39.81 -3.90
N ARG A 35 -10.19 -40.99 -4.25
CA ARG A 35 -9.35 -41.17 -5.44
C ARG A 35 -10.07 -40.79 -6.73
N SER A 36 -11.30 -41.27 -6.91
CA SER A 36 -12.12 -40.93 -8.08
C SER A 36 -12.40 -39.43 -8.17
N ARG A 37 -12.74 -38.77 -7.06
CA ARG A 37 -12.94 -37.30 -7.02
C ARG A 37 -11.68 -36.53 -7.40
N VAL A 38 -10.52 -36.89 -6.83
CA VAL A 38 -9.23 -36.26 -7.17
C VAL A 38 -8.89 -36.45 -8.65
N ALA A 39 -9.18 -37.63 -9.23
CA ALA A 39 -9.00 -37.87 -10.66
C ALA A 39 -9.89 -36.95 -11.52
N GLN A 40 -11.15 -36.74 -11.13
CA GLN A 40 -12.07 -35.83 -11.82
C GLN A 40 -11.57 -34.38 -11.76
N TYR A 41 -11.12 -33.90 -10.60
CA TYR A 41 -10.57 -32.55 -10.47
C TYR A 41 -9.30 -32.36 -11.30
N ARG A 42 -8.41 -33.36 -11.37
CA ARG A 42 -7.22 -33.32 -12.24
C ARG A 42 -7.59 -33.28 -13.73
N ALA A 43 -8.60 -34.06 -14.14
CA ALA A 43 -9.09 -34.03 -15.51
C ALA A 43 -9.71 -32.67 -15.88
N LEU A 44 -10.45 -32.06 -14.94
CA LEU A 44 -10.99 -30.71 -15.10
C LEU A 44 -9.85 -29.69 -15.22
N ARG A 45 -8.84 -29.74 -14.35
CA ARG A 45 -7.66 -28.87 -14.39
C ARG A 45 -6.93 -28.97 -15.73
N SER A 46 -6.76 -30.19 -16.28
CA SER A 46 -6.14 -30.35 -17.60
C SER A 46 -7.01 -29.82 -18.73
N ALA A 47 -8.32 -30.05 -18.70
CA ALA A 47 -9.25 -29.53 -19.70
C ALA A 47 -9.26 -27.99 -19.72
N LEU A 48 -9.28 -27.36 -18.54
CA LEU A 48 -9.21 -25.90 -18.42
C LEU A 48 -7.88 -25.35 -18.94
N ARG A 49 -6.74 -26.00 -18.66
CA ARG A 49 -5.44 -25.59 -19.20
C ARG A 49 -5.36 -25.67 -20.73
N VAL A 50 -6.03 -26.65 -21.34
CA VAL A 50 -6.08 -26.77 -22.80
C VAL A 50 -6.99 -25.69 -23.39
N ALA A 51 -8.11 -25.39 -22.73
CA ALA A 51 -9.02 -24.32 -23.16
C ALA A 51 -8.39 -22.92 -22.99
N ASP A 52 -7.52 -22.74 -22.01
CA ASP A 52 -6.76 -21.51 -21.73
C ASP A 52 -5.47 -21.40 -22.56
N ALA A 53 -5.27 -22.29 -23.54
CA ALA A 53 -4.19 -22.14 -24.50
C ALA A 53 -4.45 -20.90 -25.37
N ILE A 54 -3.88 -19.78 -24.94
CA ILE A 54 -3.85 -18.54 -25.71
C ILE A 54 -3.03 -18.80 -26.95
N ASP A 55 -3.61 -18.56 -28.12
CA ASP A 55 -2.90 -18.67 -29.39
C ASP A 55 -1.69 -17.70 -29.41
N ASP A 56 -0.54 -18.22 -29.85
CA ASP A 56 0.74 -17.51 -29.86
C ASP A 56 0.65 -16.19 -30.65
N SER A 57 -0.24 -16.13 -31.65
CA SER A 57 -0.50 -14.90 -32.42
C SER A 57 -1.06 -13.77 -31.55
N HIS A 58 -2.01 -14.07 -30.67
CA HIS A 58 -2.61 -13.12 -29.73
C HIS A 58 -1.59 -12.68 -28.67
N LEU A 59 -0.71 -13.58 -28.23
CA LEU A 59 0.36 -13.26 -27.30
C LEU A 59 1.37 -12.28 -27.92
N GLN A 60 1.76 -12.53 -29.18
CA GLN A 60 2.65 -11.63 -29.92
C GLN A 60 2.02 -10.25 -30.16
N GLU A 61 0.74 -10.19 -30.51
CA GLU A 61 0.03 -8.93 -30.69
C GLU A 61 -0.05 -8.14 -29.37
N ALA A 62 -0.34 -8.81 -28.25
CA ALA A 62 -0.34 -8.18 -26.94
C ALA A 62 1.06 -7.66 -26.56
N ALA A 63 2.11 -8.45 -26.81
CA ALA A 63 3.50 -8.03 -26.56
C ALA A 63 3.89 -6.81 -27.39
N GLN A 64 3.52 -6.76 -28.67
CA GLN A 64 3.76 -5.60 -29.53
C GLN A 64 3.02 -4.36 -29.04
N ARG A 65 1.76 -4.50 -28.61
CA ARG A 65 0.99 -3.38 -28.02
C ARG A 65 1.63 -2.85 -26.75
N ILE A 66 2.11 -3.73 -25.87
CA ILE A 66 2.82 -3.34 -24.64
C ILE A 66 4.12 -2.61 -25.00
N GLN A 67 4.91 -3.15 -25.93
CA GLN A 67 6.16 -2.53 -26.35
C GLN A 67 5.94 -1.12 -26.92
N ALA A 68 4.98 -0.95 -27.83
CA ALA A 68 4.65 0.36 -28.39
C ALA A 68 4.19 1.36 -27.31
N SER A 69 3.47 0.89 -26.29
CA SER A 69 3.05 1.73 -25.16
C SER A 69 4.21 2.16 -24.26
N LEU A 70 5.24 1.32 -24.10
CA LEU A 70 6.45 1.66 -23.36
C LEU A 70 7.33 2.62 -24.15
N ASP A 71 7.51 2.38 -25.45
CA ASP A 71 8.33 3.22 -26.32
C ASP A 71 7.78 4.64 -26.42
N SER A 72 6.46 4.78 -26.56
CA SER A 72 5.80 6.10 -26.57
C SER A 72 5.99 6.85 -25.25
N ARG A 73 5.82 6.18 -24.09
CA ARG A 73 6.09 6.78 -22.77
C ARG A 73 7.55 7.18 -22.60
N MET A 74 8.50 6.36 -23.06
CA MET A 74 9.92 6.67 -23.02
C MET A 74 10.26 7.87 -23.92
N MET A 75 9.61 7.98 -25.08
CA MET A 75 9.73 9.14 -25.96
C MET A 75 9.16 10.42 -25.32
N GLU A 76 8.03 10.34 -24.62
CA GLU A 76 7.48 11.48 -23.87
C GLU A 76 8.41 11.92 -22.72
N LEU A 77 8.99 10.97 -21.98
CA LEU A 77 9.97 11.27 -20.92
C LEU A 77 11.25 11.92 -21.46
N SER A 78 11.68 11.54 -22.66
CA SER A 78 12.86 12.14 -23.32
C SER A 78 12.54 13.46 -24.03
N ARG A 79 11.29 13.68 -24.45
CA ARG A 79 10.80 14.96 -25.01
C ARG A 79 10.32 15.94 -23.96
N ALA A 80 10.10 15.53 -22.72
CA ALA A 80 9.94 16.44 -21.61
C ALA A 80 11.10 17.44 -21.70
N PRO A 81 10.82 18.75 -21.88
CA PRO A 81 11.86 19.72 -22.14
C PRO A 81 12.84 19.56 -21.00
N HIS A 82 14.09 19.20 -21.34
CA HIS A 82 15.22 19.20 -20.43
C HIS A 82 15.05 20.47 -19.64
N ARG A 83 14.56 20.35 -18.40
CA ARG A 83 14.18 21.49 -17.57
C ARG A 83 15.53 22.07 -17.29
N LYS A 84 15.98 22.99 -18.16
CA LYS A 84 17.31 23.57 -18.15
C LYS A 84 17.52 23.89 -16.71
N SER A 85 18.41 23.11 -16.08
CA SER A 85 18.59 23.17 -14.66
C SER A 85 18.82 24.64 -14.35
N ALA A 86 18.29 25.14 -13.23
CA ALA A 86 18.51 26.54 -12.84
C ALA A 86 20.02 26.94 -12.90
N PHE A 87 20.91 25.94 -12.91
CA PHE A 87 22.33 25.99 -13.22
C PHE A 87 22.74 26.57 -14.58
N GLU A 88 21.94 26.49 -15.64
CA GLU A 88 22.32 27.03 -16.95
C GLU A 88 22.00 28.54 -17.08
N ARG A 89 21.21 29.10 -16.14
CA ARG A 89 20.85 30.53 -16.11
C ARG A 89 21.81 31.39 -15.27
N TYR A 90 22.73 30.78 -14.52
CA TYR A 90 23.72 31.49 -13.69
C TYR A 90 25.12 30.91 -13.92
N PRO A 91 25.95 31.47 -14.84
CA PRO A 91 27.32 31.02 -15.08
C PRO A 91 28.30 31.32 -13.92
N ILE A 92 27.79 31.65 -12.72
CA ILE A 92 28.58 32.15 -11.59
C ILE A 92 29.02 31.02 -10.65
N PHE A 93 28.46 29.82 -10.76
CA PHE A 93 28.79 28.69 -9.87
C PHE A 93 29.78 27.67 -10.45
N TYR A 94 30.25 27.87 -11.69
CA TYR A 94 31.33 27.08 -12.30
C TYR A 94 32.53 27.97 -12.65
N MET A 95 33.23 28.46 -11.63
CA MET A 95 34.64 28.83 -11.78
C MET A 95 35.48 28.10 -10.72
N PRO A 96 36.17 27.01 -11.06
CA PRO A 96 37.32 26.55 -10.30
C PRO A 96 38.52 27.39 -10.76
N GLY A 97 38.59 28.62 -10.28
CA GLY A 97 39.66 29.55 -10.64
C GLY A 97 39.91 30.50 -9.50
N SER A 98 40.95 30.22 -8.70
CA SER A 98 41.38 30.99 -7.54
C SER A 98 41.94 32.36 -7.95
N LYS A 99 41.07 33.27 -8.41
CA LYS A 99 41.40 34.70 -8.44
C LYS A 99 41.43 35.19 -7.00
N ARG A 100 42.62 35.45 -6.50
CA ARG A 100 42.86 36.07 -5.20
C ARG A 100 42.36 37.51 -5.27
N ILE A 101 41.13 37.73 -4.78
CA ILE A 101 40.56 39.07 -4.67
C ILE A 101 41.00 39.62 -3.31
N SER A 102 41.83 40.65 -3.31
CA SER A 102 42.21 41.37 -2.10
C SER A 102 41.04 42.26 -1.68
N VAL A 103 40.28 41.83 -0.67
CA VAL A 103 39.14 42.58 -0.17
C VAL A 103 39.61 43.41 1.04
N PRO A 104 39.34 44.73 1.07
CA PRO A 104 39.70 45.55 2.22
C PRO A 104 38.98 45.04 3.48
N LEU A 105 39.75 44.93 4.57
CA LEU A 105 39.33 44.40 5.87
C LEU A 105 37.96 44.90 6.39
N PRO A 106 37.56 46.19 6.24
CA PRO A 106 36.23 46.63 6.68
C PRO A 106 35.07 45.97 5.93
N VAL A 107 35.23 45.63 4.65
CA VAL A 107 34.19 45.00 3.84
C VAL A 107 33.99 43.54 4.25
N LEU A 108 35.07 42.84 4.59
CA LEU A 108 35.02 41.48 5.10
C LEU A 108 34.28 41.42 6.45
N ALA A 109 34.57 42.36 7.35
CA ALA A 109 33.88 42.43 8.64
C ALA A 109 32.38 42.70 8.48
N ALA A 110 32.01 43.64 7.60
CA ALA A 110 30.61 43.97 7.33
C ALA A 110 29.83 42.79 6.71
N SER A 111 30.44 42.05 5.77
CA SER A 111 29.78 40.90 5.15
C SER A 111 29.58 39.73 6.12
N LEU A 112 30.55 39.48 7.01
CA LEU A 112 30.43 38.48 8.06
C LEU A 112 29.28 38.79 9.02
N LEU A 113 29.15 40.05 9.44
CA LEU A 113 28.07 40.49 10.32
C LEU A 113 26.70 40.31 9.67
N LEU A 114 26.55 40.69 8.40
CA LEU A 114 25.32 40.47 7.65
C LEU A 114 25.00 38.97 7.53
N PHE A 115 25.98 38.15 7.21
CA PHE A 115 25.77 36.71 7.11
C PHE A 115 25.29 36.09 8.42
N VAL A 116 25.93 36.44 9.54
CA VAL A 116 25.52 35.98 10.88
C VAL A 116 24.11 36.48 11.24
N PHE A 117 23.79 37.73 10.91
CA PHE A 117 22.47 38.31 11.14
C PHE A 117 21.37 37.58 10.36
N PHE A 118 21.58 37.34 9.06
CA PHE A 118 20.61 36.62 8.23
C PHE A 118 20.52 35.13 8.57
N ALA A 119 21.64 34.48 8.89
CA ALA A 119 21.65 33.10 9.36
C ALA A 119 20.90 32.96 10.70
N GLY A 120 21.11 33.90 11.63
CA GLY A 120 20.39 33.97 12.89
C GLY A 120 18.89 34.23 12.71
N LEU A 121 18.50 35.12 11.80
CA LEU A 121 17.09 35.32 11.45
C LEU A 121 16.47 34.08 10.83
N ALA A 122 17.13 33.42 9.88
CA ALA A 122 16.61 32.21 9.26
C ALA A 122 16.44 31.09 10.30
N PHE A 123 17.43 30.85 11.17
CA PHE A 123 17.31 29.82 12.20
C PHE A 123 16.29 30.20 13.29
N GLY A 124 16.19 31.49 13.66
CA GLY A 124 15.26 31.98 14.67
C GLY A 124 13.80 31.97 14.21
N PHE A 125 13.51 32.40 12.98
CA PHE A 125 12.14 32.41 12.43
C PHE A 125 11.64 31.00 12.09
N PHE A 126 12.50 30.11 11.56
CA PHE A 126 12.12 28.73 11.26
C PHE A 126 12.13 27.81 12.50
N GLY A 127 12.82 28.19 13.59
CA GLY A 127 12.84 27.43 14.84
C GLY A 127 11.60 27.61 15.73
N LEU A 128 10.90 28.76 15.64
CA LEU A 128 9.74 29.07 16.50
C LEU A 128 8.38 28.60 15.96
N HIS A 129 8.28 28.14 14.70
CA HIS A 129 6.99 27.79 14.08
C HIS A 129 6.64 26.30 14.13
N LYS A 130 7.31 25.47 14.95
CA LYS A 130 7.02 24.03 15.01
C LYS A 130 5.97 23.60 16.04
N ASN A 131 5.54 24.44 17.00
CA ASN A 131 4.61 23.99 18.06
C ASN A 131 3.51 25.02 18.37
N ALA A 132 2.71 25.41 17.37
CA ALA A 132 1.42 26.09 17.60
C ALA A 132 0.28 25.33 16.92
N SER A 133 0.26 24.01 17.05
CA SER A 133 -0.98 23.23 16.95
C SER A 133 -1.72 23.40 18.27
N GLN A 134 -2.76 24.22 18.24
CA GLN A 134 -3.79 24.24 19.27
C GLN A 134 -4.36 22.82 19.40
N ALA A 135 -3.97 22.12 20.45
CA ALA A 135 -4.49 20.81 20.78
C ALA A 135 -5.89 20.98 21.40
N PHE A 136 -6.93 20.66 20.64
CA PHE A 136 -8.17 20.17 21.24
C PHE A 136 -7.84 18.81 21.85
N VAL A 137 -7.72 18.78 23.18
CA VAL A 137 -7.51 17.56 23.95
C VAL A 137 -8.84 16.80 24.01
N LEU A 138 -9.03 15.85 23.10
CA LEU A 138 -9.80 14.65 23.42
C LEU A 138 -8.78 13.57 23.80
N SER A 139 -8.86 13.09 25.04
CA SER A 139 -8.08 11.96 25.53
C SER A 139 -8.43 10.68 24.79
N THR A 140 -7.83 10.47 23.63
CA THR A 140 -7.67 9.14 23.06
C THR A 140 -6.28 8.65 23.43
N LYS A 141 -6.17 7.70 24.36
CA LYS A 141 -4.93 6.96 24.55
C LYS A 141 -4.70 6.10 23.30
N LEU A 142 -3.84 6.55 22.40
CA LEU A 142 -3.29 5.67 21.36
C LEU A 142 -2.07 4.93 21.95
N PRO A 143 -1.96 3.61 21.77
CA PRO A 143 -0.72 2.90 22.08
C PRO A 143 0.38 3.32 21.09
N ALA A 144 1.59 3.47 21.60
CA ALA A 144 2.78 3.78 20.82
C ALA A 144 3.05 2.69 19.77
N ASP A 145 3.52 3.11 18.59
CA ASP A 145 3.87 2.32 17.41
C ASP A 145 4.68 1.06 17.73
N THR A 146 3.98 0.00 18.12
CA THR A 146 4.53 -1.33 18.34
C THR A 146 3.71 -2.25 17.46
N SER A 147 4.36 -2.80 16.43
CA SER A 147 3.86 -3.80 15.47
C SER A 147 2.50 -4.40 15.87
N ALA A 148 1.43 -3.91 15.24
CA ALA A 148 0.07 -4.35 15.49
C ALA A 148 -0.07 -5.84 15.12
N ASN A 149 0.00 -6.72 16.12
CA ASN A 149 -0.38 -8.11 15.97
C ASN A 149 -1.91 -8.21 16.18
N ILE A 150 -2.58 -9.08 15.42
CA ILE A 150 -4.05 -9.25 15.48
C ILE A 150 -4.49 -9.60 16.91
N GLU A 151 -3.68 -10.35 17.64
CA GLU A 151 -3.93 -10.73 19.04
C GLU A 151 -3.90 -9.53 20.00
N SER A 152 -3.03 -8.53 19.76
CA SER A 152 -2.96 -7.33 20.60
C SER A 152 -4.14 -6.38 20.33
N LEU A 153 -4.65 -6.35 19.10
CA LEU A 153 -5.87 -5.62 18.74
C LEU A 153 -7.10 -6.23 19.42
N VAL A 154 -7.26 -7.56 19.37
CA VAL A 154 -8.39 -8.24 20.01
C VAL A 154 -8.36 -8.06 21.53
N SER A 155 -7.19 -8.22 22.15
CA SER A 155 -7.00 -7.97 23.58
C SER A 155 -7.39 -6.54 23.97
N THR A 156 -6.94 -5.54 23.21
CA THR A 156 -7.25 -4.12 23.48
C THR A 156 -8.75 -3.82 23.32
N LEU A 157 -9.39 -4.36 22.28
CA LEU A 157 -10.83 -4.19 22.06
C LEU A 157 -11.66 -4.84 23.17
N SER A 158 -11.25 -6.01 23.66
CA SER A 158 -11.94 -6.68 24.78
C SER A 158 -11.82 -5.95 26.13
N GLN A 159 -10.76 -5.15 26.31
CA GLN A 159 -10.53 -4.36 27.52
C GLN A 159 -11.11 -2.94 27.44
N THR A 160 -11.63 -2.54 26.28
CA THR A 160 -12.21 -1.21 26.07
C THR A 160 -13.69 -1.20 26.46
N ASP A 161 -14.10 -0.20 27.24
CA ASP A 161 -15.48 -0.01 27.73
C ASP A 161 -16.48 0.07 26.55
N PRO A 162 -17.57 -0.72 26.53
CA PRO A 162 -18.52 -0.83 25.40
C PRO A 162 -19.22 0.46 24.97
N SER A 163 -19.13 1.55 25.74
CA SER A 163 -19.68 2.86 25.34
C SER A 163 -18.72 3.73 24.53
N MET A 164 -17.51 3.25 24.23
CA MET A 164 -16.48 4.04 23.53
C MET A 164 -16.47 3.76 22.02
N PHE A 165 -16.65 4.81 21.23
CA PHE A 165 -16.57 4.72 19.77
C PHE A 165 -15.12 4.48 19.32
N VAL A 166 -14.84 3.31 18.75
CA VAL A 166 -13.54 2.99 18.16
C VAL A 166 -13.60 3.28 16.66
N THR A 167 -12.85 4.29 16.21
CA THR A 167 -12.69 4.59 14.78
C THR A 167 -11.43 3.92 14.25
N ILE A 168 -11.59 2.86 13.47
CA ILE A 168 -10.48 2.19 12.78
C ILE A 168 -10.20 2.96 11.49
N LYS A 169 -9.05 3.64 11.42
CA LYS A 169 -8.56 4.25 10.17
C LYS A 169 -7.81 3.20 9.37
N ALA A 170 -8.15 3.07 8.08
CA ALA A 170 -7.35 2.29 7.16
C ALA A 170 -5.95 2.93 6.99
N PRO A 171 -4.90 2.13 6.78
CA PRO A 171 -3.56 2.66 6.59
C PRO A 171 -3.52 3.60 5.38
N GLU A 172 -2.81 4.73 5.51
CA GLU A 172 -2.72 5.79 4.48
C GLU A 172 -2.09 5.31 3.16
N ASN A 173 -1.56 4.08 3.12
CA ASN A 173 -0.94 3.50 1.93
C ASN A 173 -1.94 2.89 0.93
N ILE A 174 -3.26 2.98 1.18
CA ILE A 174 -4.30 2.66 0.20
C ILE A 174 -4.54 3.91 -0.66
N SER A 175 -3.57 4.23 -1.52
CA SER A 175 -3.58 5.42 -2.40
C SER A 175 -4.57 5.34 -3.57
N GLN A 176 -5.57 4.45 -3.52
CA GLN A 176 -6.69 4.43 -4.45
C GLN A 176 -7.99 4.21 -3.68
N PRO A 177 -8.86 5.23 -3.60
CA PRO A 177 -10.27 5.00 -3.32
C PRO A 177 -10.78 4.08 -4.44
N LEU A 178 -11.33 2.92 -4.10
CA LEU A 178 -12.07 2.14 -5.09
C LEU A 178 -13.24 3.02 -5.59
N PRO A 179 -13.34 3.32 -6.89
CA PRO A 179 -14.48 4.07 -7.40
C PRO A 179 -15.76 3.24 -7.17
N ASN A 180 -16.78 3.87 -6.58
CA ASN A 180 -18.12 3.34 -6.30
C ASN A 180 -18.32 2.41 -5.09
N THR A 181 -17.42 2.36 -4.11
CA THR A 181 -17.68 1.57 -2.89
C THR A 181 -18.21 2.45 -1.76
N PRO A 182 -19.49 2.30 -1.32
CA PRO A 182 -19.98 3.04 -0.16
C PRO A 182 -19.20 2.61 1.10
N PRO A 183 -18.85 3.55 2.00
CA PRO A 183 -18.19 3.19 3.26
C PRO A 183 -19.11 2.30 4.09
N VAL A 184 -18.61 1.13 4.48
CA VAL A 184 -19.34 0.18 5.33
C VAL A 184 -19.01 0.46 6.78
N TYR A 185 -20.00 0.88 7.56
CA TYR A 185 -19.88 1.05 9.01
C TYR A 185 -20.39 -0.22 9.69
N VAL A 186 -19.52 -0.87 10.46
CA VAL A 186 -19.88 -2.05 11.27
C VAL A 186 -20.06 -1.60 12.71
N ILE A 187 -21.29 -1.67 13.21
CA ILE A 187 -21.61 -1.42 14.61
C ILE A 187 -21.72 -2.77 15.32
N TYR A 188 -20.92 -2.97 16.36
CA TYR A 188 -20.97 -4.16 17.19
C TYR A 188 -21.94 -3.93 18.35
N ASN A 189 -23.10 -4.59 18.33
CA ASN A 189 -23.98 -4.70 19.49
C ASN A 189 -23.77 -6.09 20.11
N THR A 190 -23.29 -6.14 21.35
CA THR A 190 -22.94 -7.40 22.03
C THR A 190 -24.15 -8.21 22.49
N ALA A 191 -25.36 -7.68 22.39
CA ALA A 191 -26.58 -8.42 22.73
C ALA A 191 -26.92 -9.53 21.71
N ASP A 192 -26.57 -9.37 20.44
CA ASP A 192 -27.09 -10.23 19.35
C ASP A 192 -26.03 -11.06 18.61
N GLN A 193 -24.74 -11.01 19.00
CA GLN A 193 -23.62 -11.78 18.41
C GLN A 193 -23.50 -11.74 16.86
N LYS A 194 -24.29 -10.93 16.16
CA LYS A 194 -24.28 -10.77 14.71
C LYS A 194 -23.95 -9.31 14.36
N PRO A 195 -22.96 -9.07 13.49
CA PRO A 195 -22.68 -7.72 13.01
C PRO A 195 -23.89 -7.24 12.19
N THR A 196 -24.47 -6.11 12.58
CA THR A 196 -25.50 -5.46 11.76
C THR A 196 -24.79 -4.55 10.77
N VAL A 197 -24.75 -4.95 9.51
CA VAL A 197 -24.20 -4.15 8.43
C VAL A 197 -25.29 -3.19 7.96
N MET A 198 -25.17 -1.91 8.33
CA MET A 198 -26.06 -0.87 7.82
C MET A 198 -25.50 -0.37 6.48
N ALA A 199 -26.11 -0.78 5.37
CA ALA A 199 -25.93 -0.06 4.11
C ALA A 199 -26.78 1.22 4.17
N VAL A 200 -26.16 2.38 3.99
CA VAL A 200 -26.92 3.63 3.81
C VAL A 200 -27.68 3.49 2.49
N PRO A 201 -29.02 3.65 2.47
CA PRO A 201 -29.74 3.70 1.20
C PRO A 201 -29.16 4.84 0.38
N ALA A 202 -28.68 4.53 -0.83
CA ALA A 202 -28.24 5.54 -1.76
C ALA A 202 -29.34 6.60 -1.86
N GLN A 203 -28.98 7.87 -1.61
CA GLN A 203 -29.92 8.97 -1.83
C GLN A 203 -30.40 8.89 -3.28
N GLY A 204 -31.66 8.49 -3.47
CA GLY A 204 -32.15 8.25 -4.82
C GLY A 204 -33.47 7.52 -5.01
N GLU A 205 -34.26 7.17 -3.99
CA GLU A 205 -35.64 6.70 -4.20
C GLU A 205 -36.59 7.33 -3.18
N ALA A 206 -36.94 8.59 -3.45
CA ALA A 206 -38.15 9.21 -2.96
C ALA A 206 -39.08 9.45 -4.15
N LYS A 207 -39.88 8.44 -4.49
CA LYS A 207 -41.30 8.62 -4.81
C LYS A 207 -42.05 7.29 -4.81
#